data_AF-A0A1Q7B6M9-F1
#
_entry.id   AF-A0A1Q7B6M9-F1
#
_cell.length_a   1.000
_cell.length_b   1.000
_cell.length_c   1.000
_cell.angle_alpha   90.00
_cell.angle_beta   90.00
_cell.angle_gamma   90.00
#
_symmetry.space_group_name_H-M   'P 1'
#
loop_
_entity.id
_entity.type
_entity.pdbx_description
1 polymer ?
#
loop_
_entity_poly.entity_id
_entity_poly.type
_entity_poly.pdbx_seq_one_letter_code
_entity_poly.pdbx_strand_id
1 'polypeptide(L)' 'MPASFINDPEHWRQRAGEARSVAEQMNEPQSKEAMLRIAKDYERLAERAEQRAKGSSRSG' A
#
# COMPACT_ATOMS: atom_id res chain seq x y z
N MET A 1 0.60 -10.98 17.77
CA MET A 1 -0.11 -9.81 17.22
C MET A 1 -0.45 -10.13 15.78
N PRO A 2 -1.74 -10.12 15.38
CA PRO A 2 -2.20 -10.96 14.28
C PRO A 2 -1.71 -10.41 12.94
N ALA A 3 -1.09 -11.28 12.14
CA ALA A 3 -0.49 -10.96 10.85
C ALA A 3 -1.54 -10.70 9.73
N SER A 4 -2.74 -10.21 10.09
CA SER A 4 -3.91 -10.13 9.20
C SER A 4 -3.77 -8.99 8.18
N PHE A 5 -3.35 -7.81 8.64
CA PHE A 5 -3.33 -6.58 7.84
C PHE A 5 -2.30 -6.59 6.71
N ILE A 6 -1.33 -7.51 6.72
CA ILE A 6 -0.33 -7.66 5.65
C ILE A 6 -0.96 -8.25 4.39
N ASN A 7 -2.05 -9.01 4.52
CA ASN A 7 -2.77 -9.59 3.38
C ASN A 7 -4.04 -8.81 2.99
N ASP A 8 -4.33 -7.69 3.65
CA ASP A 8 -5.49 -6.85 3.33
C ASP A 8 -5.14 -5.83 2.24
N PRO A 9 -5.69 -5.96 1.02
CA PRO A 9 -5.42 -5.02 -0.06
C PRO A 9 -5.95 -3.61 0.25
N GLU A 10 -7.08 -3.49 0.95
CA GLU A 10 -7.65 -2.19 1.35
C GLU A 10 -6.75 -1.44 2.33
N HIS A 11 -6.14 -2.15 3.29
CA HIS A 11 -5.20 -1.55 4.23
C HIS A 11 -4.03 -0.91 3.49
N TRP A 12 -3.44 -1.64 2.53
CA TRP A 12 -2.34 -1.10 1.72
C TRP A 12 -2.75 0.08 0.83
N ARG A 13 -3.96 0.06 0.25
CA ARG A 13 -4.48 1.22 -0.52
C ARG A 13 -4.69 2.44 0.36
N GLN A 14 -5.21 2.26 1.58
CA GLN A 14 -5.38 3.36 2.53
C GLN A 14 -4.03 4.00 2.88
N ARG A 15 -3.02 3.17 3.19
CA ARG A 15 -1.65 3.64 3.47
C ARG A 15 -1.02 4.36 2.29
N ALA A 16 -1.28 3.91 1.06
CA ALA A 16 -0.83 4.60 -0.15
C ALA A 16 -1.49 5.99 -0.28
N GLY A 17 -2.78 6.09 0.01
CA GLY A 17 -3.51 7.36 0.03
C GLY A 17 -2.96 8.33 1.07
N GLU A 18 -2.75 7.87 2.30
CA GLU A 18 -2.14 8.68 3.37
C GLU A 18 -0.75 9.18 2.97
N ALA A 19 0.10 8.31 2.42
CA ALA A 19 1.44 8.69 1.98
C ALA A 19 1.39 9.74 0.86
N ARG A 20 0.44 9.66 -0.08
CA ARG A 20 0.23 10.72 -1.09
C ARG A 20 -0.17 12.04 -0.45
N SER A 21 -1.15 12.03 0.45
CA SER A 21 -1.59 13.25 1.14
C SER A 21 -0.47 13.88 1.97
N VAL A 22 0.42 13.07 2.57
CA VAL A 22 1.62 13.57 3.24
C VAL A 22 2.60 14.16 2.23
N ALA A 23 2.84 13.48 1.10
CA ALA A 23 3.72 13.98 0.04
C ALA A 23 3.23 15.31 -0.55
N GLU A 24 1.91 15.51 -0.65
CA GLU A 24 1.32 16.77 -1.11
C GLU A 24 1.54 17.93 -0.15
N GLN A 25 1.63 17.64 1.16
CA GLN A 25 1.91 18.63 2.20
C GLN A 25 3.42 18.92 2.37
N MET A 26 4.29 18.16 1.70
CA MET A 26 5.74 18.36 1.77
C MET A 26 6.20 19.48 0.84
N ASN A 27 6.99 20.42 1.39
CA ASN A 27 7.61 21.51 0.62
C ASN A 27 8.92 21.11 -0.07
N GLU A 28 9.62 20.11 0.48
CA GLU A 28 10.87 19.63 -0.09
C GLU A 28 10.60 18.64 -1.23
N PRO A 29 11.05 18.92 -2.47
CA PRO A 29 10.79 18.07 -3.63
C PRO A 29 11.34 16.65 -3.46
N GLN A 30 12.54 16.53 -2.88
CA GLN A 30 13.18 15.23 -2.64
C GLN A 30 12.39 14.38 -1.63
N SER A 31 11.93 15.00 -0.54
CA SER A 31 11.11 14.34 0.48
C SER A 31 9.75 13.92 -0.08
N LYS A 32 9.13 14.79 -0.90
CA LYS A 32 7.91 14.49 -1.64
C LYS A 32 8.08 13.30 -2.57
N GLU A 33 9.15 13.27 -3.37
CA GLU A 33 9.45 12.14 -4.26
C GLU A 33 9.67 10.84 -3.49
N ALA A 34 10.38 10.88 -2.36
CA ALA A 34 10.57 9.71 -1.51
C ALA A 34 9.24 9.18 -0.97
N MET A 35 8.36 10.08 -0.50
CA MET A 35 7.04 9.71 0.02
C MET A 35 6.11 9.16 -1.08
N LEU A 36 6.18 9.71 -2.29
CA LEU A 36 5.44 9.17 -3.45
C LEU A 36 5.94 7.78 -3.86
N ARG A 37 7.24 7.50 -3.75
CA ARG A 37 7.78 6.15 -3.96
C ARG A 37 7.23 5.17 -2.94
N ILE A 38 7.18 5.55 -1.66
CA ILE A 38 6.59 4.74 -0.60
C ILE A 38 5.10 4.48 -0.89
N ALA A 39 4.34 5.49 -1.31
CA ALA A 39 2.94 5.33 -1.69
C ALA A 39 2.77 4.32 -2.83
N LYS A 40 3.63 4.38 -3.85
CA LYS A 40 3.61 3.45 -4.99
C LYS A 40 3.96 2.01 -4.57
N ASP A 41 4.89 1.85 -3.62
CA ASP A 41 5.21 0.53 -3.09
C ASP A 41 4.06 -0.06 -2.24
N TYR A 42 3.31 0.78 -1.52
CA TYR A 42 2.07 0.34 -0.86
C TYR A 42 1.00 -0.10 -1.87
N GLU A 43 0.82 0.58 -3.01
CA GLU A 43 -0.10 0.11 -4.05
C GLU A 43 0.29 -1.27 -4.59
N ARG A 44 1.58 -1.50 -4.83
CA ARG A 44 2.07 -2.82 -5.26
C ARG A 44 1.80 -3.91 -4.23
N LEU A 45 1.91 -3.58 -2.94
CA LEU A 45 1.56 -4.50 -1.86
C LEU A 45 0.05 -4.79 -1.86
N ALA A 46 -0.79 -3.78 -2.12
CA ALA A 46 -2.22 -3.97 -2.28
C ALA A 46 -2.56 -4.89 -3.45
N GLU A 47 -1.93 -4.69 -4.62
CA GLU A 47 -2.12 -5.56 -5.78
C GLU A 47 -1.70 -7.01 -5.47
N ARG A 48 -0.58 -7.20 -4.77
CA ARG A 48 -0.11 -8.52 -4.36
C ARG A 48 -1.05 -9.18 -3.35
N ALA A 49 -1.58 -8.42 -2.40
CA ALA A 49 -2.57 -8.88 -1.44
C ALA A 49 -3.88 -9.29 -2.15
N GLU A 50 -4.32 -8.51 -3.15
CA GLU A 50 -5.48 -8.82 -3.98
C GLU A 50 -5.29 -10.11 -4.79
N GLN A 51 -4.09 -10.32 -5.36
CA GLN A 51 -3.74 -11.56 -6.05
C GLN A 51 -3.72 -12.76 -5.10
N ARG A 52 -3.22 -12.60 -3.86
CA ARG A 52 -3.27 -13.66 -2.84
C ARG A 52 -4.69 -13.98 -2.40
N ALA A 53 -5.54 -12.96 -2.24
CA ALA A 53 -6.95 -13.13 -1.91
C ALA A 53 -7.69 -13.88 -3.02
N LYS A 54 -7.40 -13.56 -4.30
CA LYS A 54 -7.94 -14.24 -5.48
C LYS A 54 -7.37 -15.65 -5.70
N GLY A 55 -6.13 -15.90 -5.28
CA GLY A 55 -5.46 -17.20 -5.40
C GLY A 55 -5.75 -18.19 -4.27
N SER A 56 -6.11 -17.69 -3.07
CA SER A 56 -6.46 -18.54 -1.92
C SER A 56 -7.81 -19.24 -2.06
N SER A 57 -8.62 -18.89 -3.06
CA SER A 57 -9.90 -19.55 -3.39
C SER A 57 -9.74 -20.86 -4.19
N ARG A 58 -8.51 -21.39 -4.36
CA ARG A 58 -8.27 -22.64 -5.11
C ARG A 58 -7.61 -23.77 -4.32
N SER A 59 -7.76 -23.77 -3.00
CA SER A 59 -7.50 -24.94 -2.16
C SER A 59 -8.73 -25.22 -1.32
N GLY A 60 -9.72 -25.87 -1.95
CA GLY A 60 -10.85 -26.54 -1.34
C GLY A 60 -10.93 -27.94 -1.90
#